data_AF-A0A7C5FIX2-F1
#
_entry.id   AF-A0A7C5FIX2-F1
#
_cell.length_a   1.000
_cell.length_b   1.000
_cell.length_c   1.000
_cell.angle_alpha   90.00
_cell.angle_beta   90.00
_cell.angle_gamma   90.00
#
_symmetry.space_group_name_H-M   'P 1'
#
loop_
_entity.id
_entity.type
_entity.pdbx_description
1 polymer ?
#
loop_
_entity_poly.entity_id
_entity_poly.type
_entity_poly.pdbx_seq_one_letter_code
_entity_poly.pdbx_strand_id
1 'polypeptide(L)'
;MKLLTLILETAVQFIFVILSAPLFAGIFARFKARVESRRGPSIFQPYYDIFKLLKKETLVPDGSSILFRYVPYVAFGVYCLIALIIPVLIPVPIIFTASADFLGGAILFSFAAFLKMAAAMDSGSNLAAMGVSRLASFNFLGEGALITVFIAVSLITGTDNPYTTNQYLVSNPSANITLVHVFATLAFFMIFLYETGKIPLESSGLQELGMIDESLNYEYSGRLLAVNKWSSYIKQYLLGSVLLNVFLFPWGLFSTSPYFLLDIPVMIGKWLLLIFIVMIIETTLAKVRLFKILDYLAVAFTFSILFLLLSEVMH
;
A
#
# COMPACT_ATOMS: atom_id res chain seq x y z
N MET A 1 -20.78 9.82 -25.56
CA MET A 1 -19.71 8.81 -25.75
C MET A 1 -18.56 8.98 -24.75
N LYS A 2 -17.91 10.16 -24.67
CA LYS A 2 -16.80 10.42 -23.72
C LYS A 2 -17.12 10.20 -22.23
N LEU A 3 -18.32 10.57 -21.78
CA LEU A 3 -18.72 10.34 -20.38
C LEU A 3 -18.89 8.85 -20.06
N LEU A 4 -19.46 8.08 -20.99
CA LEU A 4 -19.65 6.64 -20.81
C LEU A 4 -18.32 5.90 -20.75
N THR A 5 -17.36 6.25 -21.62
CA THR A 5 -16.01 5.66 -21.59
C THR A 5 -15.31 5.97 -20.28
N LEU A 6 -15.43 7.21 -19.79
CA LEU A 6 -14.84 7.63 -18.52
C LEU A 6 -15.44 6.88 -17.32
N ILE A 7 -16.76 6.68 -17.32
CA ILE A 7 -17.46 5.86 -16.30
C ILE A 7 -16.96 4.42 -16.34
N LEU A 8 -16.84 3.84 -17.54
CA LEU A 8 -16.36 2.46 -17.72
C LEU A 8 -14.91 2.29 -17.25
N GLU A 9 -14.01 3.18 -17.65
CA GLU A 9 -12.60 3.16 -17.22
C GLU A 9 -12.47 3.31 -15.69
N THR A 10 -13.23 4.23 -15.10
CA THR A 10 -13.28 4.43 -13.64
C THR A 10 -13.78 3.15 -12.94
N ALA A 11 -14.87 2.57 -13.42
CA ALA A 11 -15.45 1.37 -12.82
C ALA A 11 -14.51 0.17 -12.95
N VAL A 12 -13.87 -0.01 -14.11
CA VAL A 12 -12.92 -1.10 -14.36
C VAL A 12 -11.70 -0.96 -13.47
N GLN A 13 -11.11 0.24 -13.36
CA GLN A 13 -9.99 0.48 -12.45
C GLN A 13 -10.35 0.13 -11.01
N PHE A 14 -11.48 0.65 -10.53
CA PHE A 14 -11.94 0.43 -9.17
C PHE A 14 -12.16 -1.06 -8.89
N ILE A 15 -12.94 -1.73 -9.74
CA ILE A 15 -13.23 -3.17 -9.59
C ILE A 15 -11.93 -3.98 -9.66
N PHE A 16 -11.03 -3.63 -10.59
CA PHE A 16 -9.75 -4.30 -10.73
C PHE A 16 -8.92 -4.20 -9.46
N VAL A 17 -8.75 -3.01 -8.87
CA VAL A 17 -8.03 -2.81 -7.60
C VAL A 17 -8.63 -3.66 -6.48
N ILE A 18 -9.94 -3.54 -6.26
CA ILE A 18 -10.62 -4.16 -5.13
C ILE A 18 -10.59 -5.70 -5.23
N LEU A 19 -10.75 -6.22 -6.45
CA LEU A 19 -10.71 -7.66 -6.69
C LEU A 19 -9.30 -8.21 -6.78
N SER A 20 -8.32 -7.52 -7.36
CA SER A 20 -6.98 -8.07 -7.54
C SER A 20 -6.13 -7.99 -6.26
N ALA A 21 -6.42 -7.06 -5.36
CA ALA A 21 -5.66 -6.88 -4.11
C ALA A 21 -5.51 -8.17 -3.27
N PRO A 22 -6.58 -8.94 -2.96
CA PRO A 22 -6.44 -10.21 -2.27
C PRO A 22 -5.72 -11.29 -3.10
N LEU A 23 -5.79 -11.23 -4.44
CA LEU A 23 -5.11 -12.18 -5.32
C LEU A 23 -3.60 -12.12 -5.11
N PHE A 24 -3.03 -10.90 -5.14
CA PHE A 24 -1.59 -10.72 -5.02
C PHE A 24 -1.06 -11.09 -3.64
N ALA A 25 -1.84 -10.86 -2.58
CA ALA A 25 -1.52 -11.38 -1.25
C ALA A 25 -1.47 -12.92 -1.24
N GLY A 26 -2.38 -13.58 -1.96
CA GLY A 26 -2.43 -15.03 -2.08
C GLY A 26 -1.31 -15.62 -2.95
N ILE A 27 -0.96 -14.96 -4.06
CA ILE A 27 0.20 -15.31 -4.90
C ILE A 27 1.47 -15.23 -4.05
N PHE A 28 1.66 -14.12 -3.32
CA PHE A 28 2.79 -13.93 -2.43
C PHE A 28 2.89 -15.07 -1.39
N ALA A 29 1.80 -15.38 -0.69
CA ALA A 29 1.79 -16.46 0.31
C ALA A 29 2.09 -17.84 -0.30
N ARG A 30 1.59 -18.11 -1.51
CA ARG A 30 1.89 -19.34 -2.25
C ARG A 30 3.36 -19.44 -2.59
N PHE A 31 3.96 -18.36 -3.12
CA PHE A 31 5.36 -18.32 -3.54
C PHE A 31 6.30 -18.44 -2.34
N LYS A 32 6.04 -17.67 -1.29
CA LYS A 32 6.80 -17.76 -0.03
C LYS A 32 6.84 -19.18 0.51
N ALA A 33 5.68 -19.84 0.61
CA ALA A 33 5.62 -21.22 1.09
C ALA A 33 6.42 -22.19 0.21
N ARG A 34 6.44 -21.99 -1.11
CA ARG A 34 7.22 -22.83 -2.03
C ARG A 34 8.73 -22.66 -1.86
N VAL A 35 9.21 -21.42 -1.68
CA VAL A 35 10.63 -21.16 -1.38
C VAL A 35 11.03 -21.79 -0.05
N GLU A 36 10.14 -21.75 0.93
CA GLU A 36 10.32 -22.42 2.23
C GLU A 36 10.11 -23.95 2.17
N SER A 37 10.04 -24.55 0.97
CA SER A 37 9.84 -25.99 0.74
C SER A 37 8.55 -26.57 1.35
N ARG A 38 7.50 -25.74 1.45
CA ARG A 38 6.14 -26.12 1.90
C ARG A 38 5.16 -26.08 0.73
N ARG A 39 4.06 -26.83 0.82
CA ARG A 39 3.00 -26.81 -0.22
C ARG A 39 2.31 -25.45 -0.30
N GLY A 40 2.15 -24.75 0.82
CA GLY A 40 1.48 -23.45 0.93
C GLY A 40 -0.04 -23.50 0.73
N PRO A 41 -0.74 -22.41 1.08
CA PRO A 41 -2.19 -22.27 0.85
C PRO A 41 -2.52 -22.13 -0.64
N SER A 42 -3.80 -22.13 -1.00
CA SER A 42 -4.25 -21.78 -2.37
C SER A 42 -3.98 -20.30 -2.66
N ILE A 43 -3.77 -19.94 -3.93
CA ILE A 43 -3.68 -18.52 -4.35
C ILE A 43 -4.97 -17.77 -4.03
N PHE A 44 -6.13 -18.46 -4.08
CA PHE A 44 -7.42 -17.85 -3.76
C PHE A 44 -7.76 -17.88 -2.26
N GLN A 45 -6.84 -18.31 -1.39
CA GLN A 45 -7.08 -18.40 0.05
C GLN A 45 -7.56 -17.09 0.69
N PRO A 46 -6.98 -15.91 0.36
CA PRO A 46 -7.44 -14.65 0.94
C PRO A 46 -8.92 -14.36 0.67
N TYR A 47 -9.45 -14.74 -0.50
CA TYR A 47 -10.88 -14.61 -0.78
C TYR A 47 -11.72 -15.56 0.08
N TYR A 48 -11.32 -16.82 0.18
CA TYR A 48 -12.03 -17.79 1.03
C TYR A 48 -12.05 -17.34 2.49
N ASP A 49 -10.96 -16.77 2.98
CA ASP A 49 -10.86 -16.26 4.34
C ASP A 49 -11.77 -15.03 4.55
N ILE A 50 -11.80 -14.08 3.61
CA ILE A 50 -12.73 -12.94 3.66
C ILE A 50 -14.18 -13.44 3.66
N PHE A 51 -14.57 -14.30 2.70
CA PHE A 51 -15.93 -14.83 2.63
C PHE A 51 -16.34 -15.64 3.87
N LYS A 52 -15.40 -16.40 4.44
CA LYS A 52 -15.61 -17.12 5.69
C LYS A 52 -15.86 -16.14 6.84
N LEU A 53 -15.02 -15.11 6.98
CA LEU A 53 -15.13 -14.14 8.06
C LEU A 53 -16.41 -13.28 7.95
N LEU A 54 -16.84 -12.93 6.74
CA LEU A 54 -18.11 -12.21 6.50
C LEU A 54 -19.35 -12.99 6.98
N LYS A 55 -19.27 -14.33 7.04
CA LYS A 55 -20.35 -15.20 7.51
C LYS A 55 -20.28 -15.51 9.01
N LYS A 56 -19.18 -15.15 9.67
CA LYS A 56 -19.01 -15.41 11.09
C LYS A 56 -19.71 -14.34 11.93
N GLU A 57 -20.14 -14.76 13.11
CA GLU A 57 -20.58 -13.85 14.16
C GLU A 57 -19.45 -12.85 14.50
N THR A 58 -19.86 -11.60 14.74
CA THR A 58 -18.96 -10.51 15.07
C THR A 58 -19.06 -10.25 16.56
N LEU A 59 -18.01 -10.64 17.29
CA LEU A 59 -17.78 -10.30 18.68
C LEU A 59 -17.03 -8.98 18.77
N VAL A 60 -17.43 -8.14 19.72
CA VAL A 60 -16.88 -6.80 19.97
C VAL A 60 -16.55 -6.74 21.46
N PRO A 61 -15.36 -6.22 21.86
CA PRO A 61 -14.98 -6.15 23.27
C PRO A 61 -15.96 -5.31 24.10
N ASP A 62 -16.19 -5.74 25.34
CA ASP A 62 -16.97 -4.99 26.32
C ASP A 62 -16.30 -3.65 26.63
N GLY A 63 -17.08 -2.56 26.60
CA GLY A 63 -16.56 -1.20 26.84
C GLY A 63 -15.99 -0.50 25.61
N SER A 64 -15.85 -1.18 24.46
CA SER A 64 -15.46 -0.52 23.21
C SER A 64 -16.57 0.38 22.67
N SER A 65 -16.18 1.52 22.12
CA SER A 65 -17.14 2.52 21.63
C SER A 65 -17.67 2.18 20.23
N ILE A 66 -18.54 3.06 19.74
CA ILE A 66 -19.03 3.00 18.37
C ILE A 66 -17.91 3.15 17.33
N LEU A 67 -16.79 3.79 17.71
CA LEU A 67 -15.62 4.00 16.87
C LEU A 67 -15.01 2.66 16.44
N PHE A 68 -14.79 1.73 17.37
CA PHE A 68 -14.31 0.37 17.07
C PHE A 68 -15.16 -0.33 15.99
N ARG A 69 -16.47 -0.13 16.01
CA ARG A 69 -17.40 -0.79 15.08
C ARG A 69 -17.36 -0.21 13.67
N TYR A 70 -17.16 1.10 13.53
CA TYR A 70 -17.26 1.77 12.22
C TYR A 70 -15.93 2.00 11.52
N VAL A 71 -14.82 2.10 12.26
CA VAL A 71 -13.49 2.36 11.66
C VAL A 71 -13.11 1.36 10.55
N PRO A 72 -13.37 0.05 10.65
CA PRO A 72 -13.06 -0.87 9.56
C PRO A 72 -13.71 -0.48 8.23
N TYR A 73 -14.97 -0.05 8.28
CA TYR A 73 -15.72 0.38 7.10
C TYR A 73 -15.24 1.74 6.57
N VAL A 74 -14.91 2.67 7.47
CA VAL A 74 -14.38 3.99 7.09
C VAL A 74 -13.00 3.82 6.43
N ALA A 75 -12.10 3.05 7.04
CA ALA A 75 -10.78 2.76 6.47
C ALA A 75 -10.88 2.05 5.10
N PHE A 76 -11.81 1.10 4.96
CA PHE A 76 -12.11 0.48 3.66
C PHE A 76 -12.56 1.51 2.62
N GLY A 77 -13.47 2.41 3.00
CA GLY A 77 -13.95 3.50 2.15
C GLY A 77 -12.85 4.47 1.73
N VAL A 78 -11.92 4.80 2.64
CA VAL A 78 -10.76 5.64 2.34
C VAL A 78 -9.86 4.99 1.31
N TYR A 79 -9.51 3.71 1.46
CA TYR A 79 -8.71 3.01 0.45
C TYR A 79 -9.47 2.84 -0.88
N CYS A 80 -10.79 2.68 -0.85
CA CYS A 80 -11.63 2.72 -2.05
C CYS A 80 -11.55 4.08 -2.76
N LEU A 81 -11.57 5.19 -2.02
CA LEU A 81 -11.38 6.52 -2.60
C LEU A 81 -10.01 6.68 -3.24
N ILE A 82 -8.94 6.23 -2.56
CA ILE A 82 -7.58 6.28 -3.12
C ILE A 82 -7.50 5.48 -4.44
N ALA A 83 -8.18 4.34 -4.56
CA ALA A 83 -8.26 3.56 -5.80
C ALA A 83 -8.91 4.32 -6.98
N LEU A 84 -9.75 5.32 -6.69
CA LEU A 84 -10.36 6.21 -7.68
C LEU A 84 -9.48 7.43 -8.01
N ILE A 85 -8.42 7.68 -7.24
CA ILE A 85 -7.53 8.84 -7.38
C ILE A 85 -6.21 8.47 -8.04
N ILE A 86 -5.64 7.29 -7.74
CA ILE A 86 -4.29 6.91 -8.19
C ILE A 86 -4.35 6.08 -9.49
N PRO A 87 -3.47 6.33 -10.49
CA PRO A 87 -3.37 5.52 -11.69
C PRO A 87 -2.81 4.13 -11.36
N VAL A 88 -3.66 3.12 -11.49
CA VAL A 88 -3.27 1.72 -11.26
C VAL A 88 -3.22 0.96 -12.59
N LEU A 89 -4.37 0.85 -13.24
CA LEU A 89 -4.53 0.09 -14.48
C LEU A 89 -4.74 1.03 -15.68
N ILE A 90 -5.55 2.08 -15.49
CA ILE A 90 -5.88 3.01 -16.56
C ILE A 90 -4.83 4.14 -16.56
N PRO A 91 -4.08 4.34 -17.67
CA PRO A 91 -3.00 5.34 -17.72
C PRO A 91 -3.50 6.76 -17.96
N VAL A 92 -4.80 6.96 -18.21
CA VAL A 92 -5.42 8.25 -18.57
C VAL A 92 -6.34 8.73 -17.45
N PRO A 93 -6.48 10.06 -17.24
CA PRO A 93 -7.35 10.61 -16.21
C PRO A 93 -8.77 10.03 -16.21
N ILE A 94 -9.21 9.58 -15.04
CA ILE A 94 -10.56 9.10 -14.73
C ILE A 94 -11.37 10.18 -13.99
N ILE A 95 -12.64 9.91 -13.65
CA ILE A 95 -13.57 10.92 -13.10
C ILE A 95 -13.00 11.68 -11.90
N PHE A 96 -12.34 10.98 -10.97
CA PHE A 96 -11.85 11.54 -9.71
C PHE A 96 -10.37 11.94 -9.74
N THR A 97 -9.74 11.96 -10.91
CA THR A 97 -8.32 12.35 -11.06
C THR A 97 -8.03 13.76 -10.56
N ALA A 98 -8.99 14.69 -10.66
CA ALA A 98 -8.81 16.07 -10.20
C ALA A 98 -9.09 16.26 -8.69
N SER A 99 -9.51 15.21 -7.98
CA SER A 99 -9.99 15.33 -6.59
C SER A 99 -8.87 15.31 -5.56
N ALA A 100 -7.71 14.74 -5.89
CA ALA A 100 -6.54 14.69 -5.01
C ALA A 100 -5.27 14.43 -5.82
N ASP A 101 -4.14 14.78 -5.22
CA ASP A 101 -2.78 14.64 -5.72
C ASP A 101 -2.01 13.60 -4.89
N PHE A 102 -0.69 13.45 -5.08
CA PHE A 102 0.09 12.53 -4.27
C PHE A 102 0.06 12.91 -2.78
N LEU A 103 0.12 14.20 -2.45
CA LEU A 103 0.01 14.66 -1.06
C LEU A 103 -1.36 14.33 -0.45
N GLY A 104 -2.45 14.55 -1.19
CA GLY A 104 -3.79 14.15 -0.78
C GLY A 104 -3.90 12.64 -0.58
N GLY A 105 -3.29 11.85 -1.47
CA GLY A 105 -3.15 10.40 -1.30
C GLY A 105 -2.43 10.01 -0.02
N ALA A 106 -1.29 10.65 0.28
CA ALA A 106 -0.54 10.46 1.52
C ALA A 106 -1.40 10.74 2.76
N ILE A 107 -2.08 11.88 2.79
CA ILE A 107 -2.95 12.27 3.90
C ILE A 107 -4.08 11.26 4.09
N LEU A 108 -4.67 10.73 3.01
CA LEU A 108 -5.69 9.68 3.10
C LEU A 108 -5.13 8.36 3.66
N PHE A 109 -3.91 7.97 3.29
CA PHE A 109 -3.23 6.82 3.89
C PHE A 109 -3.00 7.02 5.40
N SER A 110 -2.45 8.18 5.79
CA SER A 110 -2.23 8.56 7.19
C SER A 110 -3.54 8.61 7.98
N PHE A 111 -4.61 9.14 7.38
CA PHE A 111 -5.93 9.20 8.00
C PHE A 111 -6.49 7.80 8.29
N ALA A 112 -6.39 6.88 7.33
CA ALA A 112 -6.79 5.50 7.55
C ALA A 112 -5.95 4.80 8.64
N ALA A 113 -4.64 5.06 8.68
CA ALA A 113 -3.75 4.53 9.72
C ALA A 113 -4.10 5.09 11.11
N PHE A 114 -4.34 6.40 11.21
CA PHE A 114 -4.78 7.08 12.43
C PHE A 114 -6.09 6.50 12.94
N LEU A 115 -7.11 6.35 12.08
CA LEU A 115 -8.39 5.76 12.47
C LEU A 115 -8.21 4.33 13.01
N LYS A 116 -7.40 3.50 12.33
CA LYS A 116 -7.09 2.14 12.79
C LYS A 116 -6.38 2.13 14.14
N MET A 117 -5.43 3.03 14.38
CA MET A 117 -4.76 3.18 15.68
C MET A 117 -5.75 3.59 16.78
N ALA A 118 -6.61 4.57 16.52
CA ALA A 118 -7.63 5.02 17.46
C ALA A 118 -8.60 3.89 17.82
N ALA A 119 -9.05 3.11 16.83
CA ALA A 119 -9.92 1.97 17.07
C ALA A 119 -9.22 0.84 17.84
N ALA A 120 -7.95 0.57 17.56
CA ALA A 120 -7.20 -0.42 18.32
C ALA A 120 -7.05 -0.03 19.80
N MET A 121 -6.87 1.26 20.12
CA MET A 121 -6.87 1.74 21.51
C MET A 121 -8.25 1.63 22.16
N ASP A 122 -9.32 1.91 21.42
CA ASP A 122 -10.72 1.81 21.88
C ASP A 122 -11.14 0.36 22.22
N SER A 123 -10.35 -0.64 21.82
CA SER A 123 -10.59 -2.04 22.18
C SER A 123 -10.37 -2.37 23.66
N GLY A 124 -9.64 -1.52 24.40
CA GLY A 124 -9.31 -1.74 25.82
C GLY A 124 -8.27 -2.83 26.08
N SER A 125 -7.68 -3.43 25.04
CA SER A 125 -6.69 -4.51 25.16
C SER A 125 -5.27 -3.96 25.34
N ASN A 126 -4.54 -4.48 26.34
CA ASN A 126 -3.15 -4.09 26.60
C ASN A 126 -2.23 -4.42 25.41
N LEU A 127 -2.46 -5.53 24.72
CA LEU A 127 -1.66 -5.93 23.56
C LEU A 127 -1.88 -4.98 22.37
N ALA A 128 -3.14 -4.59 22.13
CA ALA A 128 -3.47 -3.60 21.12
C ALA A 128 -2.83 -2.23 21.46
N ALA A 129 -2.93 -1.79 22.72
CA ALA A 129 -2.32 -0.54 23.19
C ALA A 129 -0.79 -0.53 23.03
N MET A 130 -0.10 -1.62 23.37
CA MET A 130 1.34 -1.76 23.15
C MET A 130 1.71 -1.69 21.66
N GLY A 131 0.92 -2.32 20.79
CA GLY A 131 1.07 -2.25 19.34
C GLY A 131 0.94 -0.83 18.81
N VAL A 132 -0.12 -0.12 19.22
CA VAL A 132 -0.37 1.28 18.84
C VAL A 132 0.75 2.19 19.30
N SER A 133 1.26 2.03 20.53
CA SER A 133 2.37 2.84 21.03
C SER A 133 3.64 2.70 20.17
N ARG A 134 3.95 1.48 19.72
CA ARG A 134 5.08 1.23 18.80
C ARG A 134 4.84 1.84 17.45
N LEU A 135 3.67 1.58 16.86
CA LEU A 135 3.33 2.11 15.56
C LEU A 135 3.39 3.64 15.58
N ALA A 136 2.77 4.31 16.54
CA ALA A 136 2.82 5.76 16.69
C ALA A 136 4.26 6.30 16.82
N SER A 137 5.14 5.57 17.52
CA SER A 137 6.55 5.96 17.69
C SER A 137 7.35 5.87 16.39
N PHE A 138 7.00 4.98 15.47
CA PHE A 138 7.73 4.75 14.22
C PHE A 138 7.10 5.51 13.05
N ASN A 139 5.78 5.66 13.07
CA ASN A 139 4.99 6.15 11.94
C ASN A 139 5.30 7.60 11.58
N PHE A 140 5.79 8.42 12.52
CA PHE A 140 6.17 9.81 12.19
C PHE A 140 7.26 9.90 11.11
N LEU A 141 8.24 8.98 11.12
CA LEU A 141 9.28 8.93 10.07
C LEU A 141 8.73 8.33 8.77
N GLY A 142 7.88 7.32 8.87
CA GLY A 142 7.24 6.69 7.71
C GLY A 142 6.41 7.69 6.91
N GLU A 143 5.50 8.39 7.60
CA GLU A 143 4.65 9.43 6.99
C GLU A 143 5.48 10.63 6.51
N GLY A 144 6.46 11.08 7.30
CA GLY A 144 7.36 12.18 6.91
C GLY A 144 8.16 11.87 5.64
N ALA A 145 8.66 10.64 5.52
CA ALA A 145 9.38 10.19 4.34
C ALA A 145 8.45 10.07 3.13
N LEU A 146 7.23 9.55 3.32
CA LEU A 146 6.25 9.41 2.25
C LEU A 146 5.84 10.78 1.68
N ILE A 147 5.58 11.76 2.54
CA ILE A 147 5.27 13.15 2.13
C ILE A 147 6.46 13.76 1.38
N THR A 148 7.68 13.59 1.90
CA THR A 148 8.89 14.17 1.30
C THR A 148 9.18 13.59 -0.08
N VAL A 149 8.99 12.28 -0.26
CA VAL A 149 9.11 11.63 -1.58
C VAL A 149 8.12 12.23 -2.57
N PHE A 150 6.86 12.42 -2.18
CA PHE A 150 5.86 12.97 -3.11
C PHE A 150 6.11 14.43 -3.47
N ILE A 151 6.49 15.27 -2.50
CA ILE A 151 6.91 16.65 -2.78
C ILE A 151 8.06 16.66 -3.80
N ALA A 152 9.09 15.84 -3.60
CA ALA A 152 10.23 15.84 -4.50
C ALA A 152 9.91 15.28 -5.90
N VAL A 153 8.96 14.35 -6.04
CA VAL A 153 8.44 13.96 -7.37
C VAL A 153 7.74 15.13 -8.07
N SER A 154 7.00 15.94 -7.32
CA SER A 154 6.32 17.12 -7.87
C SER A 154 7.29 18.18 -8.39
N LEU A 155 8.46 18.33 -7.75
CA LEU A 155 9.50 19.26 -8.18
C LEU A 155 10.09 18.89 -9.54
N ILE A 156 10.32 17.60 -9.78
CA ILE A 156 10.89 17.09 -11.04
C ILE A 156 9.90 17.18 -12.19
N THR A 157 8.64 16.86 -11.90
CA THR A 157 7.60 16.75 -12.93
C THR A 157 6.80 18.03 -13.12
N GLY A 158 6.98 19.03 -12.24
CA GLY A 158 6.24 20.29 -12.24
C GLY A 158 4.76 20.15 -11.86
N THR A 159 4.34 18.98 -11.36
CA THR A 159 2.95 18.65 -11.05
C THR A 159 2.89 17.59 -9.96
N ASP A 160 1.93 17.70 -9.04
CA ASP A 160 1.69 16.68 -8.01
C ASP A 160 0.58 15.69 -8.41
N ASN A 161 0.01 15.83 -9.60
CA ASN A 161 -1.06 14.93 -10.03
C ASN A 161 -0.51 13.57 -10.50
N PRO A 162 -0.97 12.44 -9.91
CA PRO A 162 -0.41 11.13 -10.21
C PRO A 162 -0.50 10.71 -11.69
N TYR A 163 -1.57 11.11 -12.40
CA TYR A 163 -1.74 10.75 -13.81
C TYR A 163 -0.79 11.54 -14.72
N THR A 164 -0.64 12.84 -14.47
CA THR A 164 0.27 13.69 -15.26
C THR A 164 1.72 13.32 -14.99
N THR A 165 2.10 13.04 -13.74
CA THR A 165 3.43 12.53 -13.38
C THR A 165 3.73 11.21 -14.11
N ASN A 166 2.81 10.24 -14.09
CA ASN A 166 3.01 8.97 -14.78
C ASN A 166 3.19 9.20 -16.30
N GLN A 167 2.35 10.04 -16.91
CA GLN A 167 2.48 10.38 -18.33
C GLN A 167 3.83 11.05 -18.65
N TYR A 168 4.33 11.93 -17.77
CA TYR A 168 5.64 12.57 -17.91
C TYR A 168 6.80 11.55 -17.83
N LEU A 169 6.73 10.60 -16.89
CA LEU A 169 7.77 9.58 -16.71
C LEU A 169 7.78 8.54 -17.84
N VAL A 170 6.63 8.29 -18.46
CA VAL A 170 6.53 7.45 -19.67
C VAL A 170 7.12 8.17 -20.89
N SER A 171 6.87 9.48 -21.03
CA SER A 171 7.37 10.26 -22.17
C SER A 171 8.86 10.63 -22.05
N ASN A 172 9.41 10.68 -20.83
CA ASN A 172 10.82 10.96 -20.57
C ASN A 172 11.51 9.81 -19.81
N PRO A 173 11.81 8.67 -20.48
CA PRO A 173 12.43 7.51 -19.81
C PRO A 173 13.78 7.81 -19.13
N SER A 174 14.52 8.80 -19.61
CA SER A 174 15.79 9.23 -19.02
C SER A 174 15.64 9.76 -17.60
N ALA A 175 14.48 10.34 -17.25
CA ALA A 175 14.21 10.84 -15.90
C ALA A 175 14.24 9.72 -14.85
N ASN A 176 13.80 8.50 -15.23
CA ASN A 176 13.75 7.33 -14.34
C ASN A 176 15.13 6.74 -14.01
N ILE A 177 16.18 7.11 -14.75
CA ILE A 177 17.54 6.55 -14.59
C ILE A 177 18.44 7.52 -13.79
N THR A 178 17.93 8.71 -13.47
CA THR A 178 18.70 9.70 -12.71
C THR A 178 19.01 9.21 -11.30
N LEU A 179 20.16 9.65 -10.76
CA LEU A 179 20.55 9.34 -9.37
C LEU A 179 19.49 9.80 -8.36
N VAL A 180 18.82 10.91 -8.67
CA VAL A 180 17.73 11.51 -7.90
C VAL A 180 16.56 10.53 -7.81
N HIS A 181 16.10 10.00 -8.95
CA HIS A 181 15.03 9.01 -9.00
C HIS A 181 15.38 7.68 -8.29
N VAL A 182 16.65 7.27 -8.30
CA VAL A 182 17.12 6.09 -7.57
C VAL A 182 16.92 6.26 -6.06
N PHE A 183 17.27 7.42 -5.49
CA PHE A 183 17.04 7.70 -4.07
C PHE A 183 15.55 7.69 -3.72
N ALA A 184 14.70 8.28 -4.57
CA ALA A 184 13.26 8.26 -4.39
C ALA A 184 12.69 6.83 -4.39
N THR A 185 13.15 6.03 -5.36
CA THR A 185 12.74 4.62 -5.51
C THR A 185 13.14 3.81 -4.28
N LEU A 186 14.36 3.99 -3.78
CA LEU A 186 14.82 3.33 -2.56
C LEU A 186 14.02 3.77 -1.33
N ALA A 187 13.81 5.07 -1.14
CA ALA A 187 13.01 5.60 -0.04
C ALA A 187 11.59 5.04 -0.06
N PHE A 188 10.90 5.11 -1.21
CA PHE A 188 9.53 4.62 -1.35
C PHE A 188 9.45 3.10 -1.21
N PHE A 189 10.44 2.35 -1.70
CA PHE A 189 10.51 0.90 -1.52
C PHE A 189 10.66 0.51 -0.05
N MET A 190 11.50 1.25 0.69
CA MET A 190 11.66 1.04 2.14
C MET A 190 10.36 1.31 2.90
N ILE A 191 9.68 2.42 2.57
CA ILE A 191 8.36 2.74 3.14
C ILE A 191 7.33 1.68 2.78
N PHE A 192 7.33 1.20 1.53
CA PHE A 192 6.43 0.13 1.10
C PHE A 192 6.62 -1.14 1.94
N LEU A 193 7.85 -1.57 2.24
CA LEU A 193 8.10 -2.74 3.09
C LEU A 193 7.59 -2.51 4.53
N TYR A 194 7.77 -1.29 5.05
CA TYR A 194 7.27 -0.91 6.38
C TYR A 194 5.74 -0.92 6.45
N GLU A 195 5.08 -0.20 5.55
CA GLU A 195 3.63 -0.03 5.53
C GLU A 195 2.86 -1.31 5.23
N THR A 196 3.53 -2.31 4.64
CA THR A 196 2.95 -3.62 4.29
C THR A 196 3.35 -4.73 5.25
N GLY A 197 4.07 -4.41 6.33
CA GLY A 197 4.43 -5.34 7.39
C GLY A 197 5.29 -6.52 6.92
N LYS A 198 6.21 -6.27 5.97
CA LYS A 198 7.07 -7.30 5.36
C LYS A 198 8.39 -7.45 6.10
N ILE A 199 8.99 -8.64 6.01
CA ILE A 199 10.35 -8.88 6.51
C ILE A 199 11.31 -8.03 5.67
N PRO A 200 12.27 -7.32 6.28
CA PRO A 200 12.84 -7.52 7.62
C PRO A 200 12.13 -6.84 8.78
N LEU A 201 11.13 -5.98 8.55
CA LEU A 201 10.61 -5.07 9.57
C LEU A 201 9.57 -5.74 10.47
N GLU A 202 8.61 -6.42 9.86
CA GLU A 202 7.58 -7.15 10.56
C GLU A 202 7.44 -8.56 9.97
N SER A 203 6.93 -9.49 10.78
CA SER A 203 6.71 -10.87 10.38
C SER A 203 5.35 -11.29 10.92
N SER A 204 4.49 -11.80 10.05
CA SER A 204 3.19 -12.31 10.47
C SER A 204 3.31 -13.58 11.32
N GLY A 205 2.51 -13.66 12.39
CA GLY A 205 2.36 -14.89 13.18
C GLY A 205 3.26 -15.05 14.41
N LEU A 206 4.13 -14.09 14.74
CA LEU A 206 4.77 -14.04 16.06
C LEU A 206 3.85 -13.30 17.04
N GLN A 207 2.80 -13.99 17.47
CA GLN A 207 1.89 -13.48 18.47
C GLN A 207 2.66 -13.34 19.79
N GLU A 208 2.64 -12.11 20.34
CA GLU A 208 2.70 -11.76 21.78
C GLU A 208 3.66 -10.59 22.12
N LEU A 209 4.91 -10.53 21.64
CA LEU A 209 5.85 -9.47 22.13
C LEU A 209 6.40 -8.50 21.08
N GLY A 210 6.36 -8.81 19.79
CA GLY A 210 7.00 -7.99 18.73
C GLY A 210 6.08 -7.59 17.57
N MET A 211 4.77 -7.59 17.77
CA MET A 211 3.76 -7.19 16.79
C MET A 211 3.64 -5.66 16.73
N ILE A 212 3.35 -5.13 15.53
CA ILE A 212 3.11 -3.71 15.28
C ILE A 212 1.78 -3.54 14.53
N ASP A 213 1.71 -3.93 13.25
CA ASP A 213 0.48 -3.79 12.44
C ASP A 213 -0.54 -4.88 12.76
N GLU A 214 -0.09 -6.11 13.03
CA GLU A 214 -1.00 -7.22 13.37
C GLU A 214 -1.75 -6.97 14.69
N SER A 215 -1.16 -6.25 15.64
CA SER A 215 -1.79 -5.91 16.92
C SER A 215 -3.00 -4.98 16.78
N LEU A 216 -3.10 -4.20 15.69
CA LEU A 216 -4.29 -3.38 15.44
C LEU A 216 -5.53 -4.22 15.13
N ASN A 217 -5.33 -5.44 14.64
CA ASN A 217 -6.41 -6.34 14.23
C ASN A 217 -6.77 -7.38 15.30
N TYR A 218 -6.11 -7.34 16.46
CA TYR A 218 -6.13 -8.43 17.43
C TYR A 218 -7.52 -8.71 18.03
N GLU A 219 -8.24 -7.64 18.39
CA GLU A 219 -9.56 -7.72 19.01
C GLU A 219 -10.72 -7.78 18.00
N TYR A 220 -10.42 -7.68 16.69
CA TYR A 220 -11.44 -7.75 15.67
C TYR A 220 -11.82 -9.18 15.35
N SER A 221 -13.12 -9.42 15.19
CA SER A 221 -13.65 -10.74 14.81
C SER A 221 -14.72 -10.61 13.72
N GLY A 222 -15.14 -11.77 13.18
CA GLY A 222 -16.23 -11.87 12.21
C GLY A 222 -16.10 -10.90 11.02
N ARG A 223 -17.18 -10.16 10.77
CA ARG A 223 -17.29 -9.25 9.63
C ARG A 223 -16.31 -8.08 9.70
N LEU A 224 -16.05 -7.54 10.89
CA LEU A 224 -15.14 -6.40 11.06
C LEU A 224 -13.71 -6.79 10.71
N LEU A 225 -13.26 -7.98 11.13
CA LEU A 225 -11.96 -8.51 10.75
C LEU A 225 -11.86 -8.77 9.25
N ALA A 226 -12.94 -9.23 8.61
CA ALA A 226 -12.98 -9.45 7.16
C ALA A 226 -12.71 -8.15 6.40
N VAL A 227 -13.41 -7.07 6.78
CA VAL A 227 -13.28 -5.75 6.16
C VAL A 227 -11.89 -5.19 6.42
N ASN A 228 -11.35 -5.28 7.64
CA ASN A 228 -10.00 -4.83 7.95
C ASN A 228 -8.92 -5.55 7.14
N LYS A 229 -9.02 -6.88 7.01
CA LYS A 229 -8.10 -7.66 6.17
C LYS A 229 -8.17 -7.24 4.71
N TRP A 230 -9.37 -7.04 4.18
CA TRP A 230 -9.54 -6.59 2.80
C TRP A 230 -8.96 -5.18 2.61
N SER A 231 -9.20 -4.26 3.53
CA SER A 231 -8.60 -2.92 3.56
C SER A 231 -7.07 -2.98 3.54
N SER A 232 -6.45 -3.88 4.31
CA SER A 232 -4.98 -4.05 4.30
C SER A 232 -4.46 -4.60 2.98
N TYR A 233 -5.19 -5.52 2.33
CA TYR A 233 -4.84 -5.97 0.97
C TYR A 233 -4.91 -4.82 -0.04
N ILE A 234 -5.95 -3.98 0.04
CA ILE A 234 -6.10 -2.82 -0.86
C ILE A 234 -4.99 -1.80 -0.60
N LYS A 235 -4.67 -1.50 0.67
CA LYS A 235 -3.53 -0.63 1.05
C LYS A 235 -2.23 -1.11 0.40
N GLN A 236 -1.90 -2.40 0.59
CA GLN A 236 -0.70 -3.01 0.00
C GLN A 236 -0.71 -2.88 -1.53
N TYR A 237 -1.85 -3.15 -2.16
CA TYR A 237 -1.99 -3.08 -3.60
C TYR A 237 -1.88 -1.65 -4.15
N LEU A 238 -2.40 -0.65 -3.45
CA LEU A 238 -2.29 0.74 -3.89
C LEU A 238 -0.84 1.23 -3.77
N LEU A 239 -0.20 1.03 -2.61
CA LEU A 239 1.21 1.42 -2.42
C LEU A 239 2.14 0.71 -3.40
N GLY A 240 1.95 -0.59 -3.62
CA GLY A 240 2.75 -1.34 -4.59
C GLY A 240 2.50 -0.89 -6.03
N SER A 241 1.28 -0.44 -6.36
CA SER A 241 0.98 0.09 -7.69
C SER A 241 1.63 1.45 -7.92
N VAL A 242 1.67 2.33 -6.91
CA VAL A 242 2.44 3.58 -6.97
C VAL A 242 3.93 3.29 -7.15
N LEU A 243 4.48 2.37 -6.35
CA LEU A 243 5.88 1.95 -6.49
C LEU A 243 6.19 1.47 -7.92
N LEU A 244 5.31 0.63 -8.48
CA LEU A 244 5.50 0.06 -9.81
C LEU A 244 5.33 1.10 -10.92
N ASN A 245 4.27 1.90 -10.90
CA ASN A 245 3.92 2.81 -11.99
C ASN A 245 4.63 4.16 -11.93
N VAL A 246 5.16 4.57 -10.77
CA VAL A 246 5.87 5.86 -10.63
C VAL A 246 7.37 5.64 -10.50
N PHE A 247 7.80 4.68 -9.68
CA PHE A 247 9.22 4.58 -9.31
C PHE A 247 9.99 3.51 -10.08
N LEU A 248 9.45 2.29 -10.24
CA LEU A 248 10.20 1.18 -10.83
C LEU A 248 10.04 1.06 -12.36
N PHE A 249 8.80 0.96 -12.84
CA PHE A 249 8.49 0.62 -14.22
C PHE A 249 7.25 1.41 -14.70
N PRO A 250 7.36 2.72 -14.97
CA PRO A 250 6.22 3.52 -15.43
C PRO A 250 5.65 3.05 -16.78
N TRP A 251 6.48 2.45 -17.64
CA TRP A 251 6.08 1.99 -18.97
C TRP A 251 5.19 0.73 -18.95
N GLY A 252 4.56 0.44 -20.09
CA GLY A 252 3.84 -0.81 -20.34
C GLY A 252 2.31 -0.68 -20.36
N LEU A 253 1.76 0.37 -19.77
CA LEU A 253 0.31 0.64 -19.76
C LEU A 253 0.04 1.73 -20.80
N PHE A 254 -0.65 1.39 -21.88
CA PHE A 254 -0.86 2.28 -23.02
C PHE A 254 -2.29 2.26 -23.55
N SER A 255 -3.11 1.31 -23.09
CA SER A 255 -4.37 1.00 -23.74
C SER A 255 -5.50 1.82 -23.13
N THR A 256 -6.17 2.60 -23.97
CA THR A 256 -7.39 3.35 -23.60
C THR A 256 -8.63 2.63 -24.10
N SER A 257 -9.83 3.07 -23.66
CA SER A 257 -11.09 2.52 -24.14
C SER A 257 -11.16 2.45 -25.68
N PRO A 258 -11.50 1.28 -26.27
CA PRO A 258 -12.07 0.07 -25.64
C PRO A 258 -11.03 -1.01 -25.22
N TYR A 259 -9.75 -0.77 -25.44
CA TYR A 259 -8.68 -1.77 -25.31
C TYR A 259 -8.02 -1.80 -23.92
N PHE A 260 -8.53 -1.06 -22.93
CA PHE A 260 -7.95 -0.99 -21.58
C PHE A 260 -7.76 -2.36 -20.89
N LEU A 261 -8.46 -3.42 -21.34
CA LEU A 261 -8.25 -4.78 -20.83
C LEU A 261 -6.90 -5.39 -21.23
N LEU A 262 -6.25 -4.89 -22.28
CA LEU A 262 -4.91 -5.32 -22.71
C LEU A 262 -3.81 -4.97 -21.70
N ASP A 263 -4.07 -4.00 -20.82
CA ASP A 263 -3.13 -3.57 -19.79
C ASP A 263 -3.17 -4.47 -18.54
N ILE A 264 -4.19 -5.33 -18.40
CA ILE A 264 -4.33 -6.25 -17.25
C ILE A 264 -3.15 -7.24 -17.16
N PRO A 265 -2.78 -7.98 -18.22
CA PRO A 265 -1.62 -8.88 -18.18
C PRO A 265 -0.32 -8.15 -17.84
N VAL A 266 -0.15 -6.92 -18.32
CA VAL A 266 1.05 -6.11 -18.02
C VAL A 266 1.10 -5.78 -16.53
N MET A 267 -0.01 -5.33 -15.96
CA MET A 267 -0.08 -5.01 -14.54
C MET A 267 0.13 -6.24 -13.65
N ILE A 268 -0.40 -7.41 -14.06
CA ILE A 268 -0.10 -8.68 -13.39
C ILE A 268 1.40 -8.99 -13.45
N GLY A 269 2.03 -8.82 -14.62
CA GLY A 269 3.47 -9.02 -14.79
C GLY A 269 4.31 -8.13 -13.88
N LYS A 270 3.98 -6.83 -13.80
CA LYS A 270 4.65 -5.88 -12.89
C LYS A 270 4.55 -6.32 -11.44
N TRP A 271 3.35 -6.75 -11.02
CA TRP A 271 3.13 -7.23 -9.66
C TRP A 271 3.85 -8.54 -9.34
N LEU A 272 3.92 -9.48 -10.28
CA LEU A 272 4.69 -10.72 -10.10
C LEU A 272 6.18 -10.41 -9.90
N LEU A 273 6.71 -9.42 -10.63
CA LEU A 273 8.08 -8.95 -10.44
C LEU A 273 8.28 -8.34 -9.05
N LEU A 274 7.36 -7.47 -8.59
CA LEU A 274 7.45 -6.91 -7.23
C LEU A 274 7.38 -8.02 -6.17
N ILE A 275 6.46 -8.98 -6.32
CA ILE A 275 6.36 -10.15 -5.42
C ILE A 275 7.67 -10.93 -5.40
N PHE A 276 8.31 -11.13 -6.55
CA PHE A 276 9.59 -11.83 -6.64
C PHE A 276 10.70 -11.09 -5.89
N ILE A 277 10.81 -9.76 -6.06
CA ILE A 277 11.79 -8.93 -5.33
C ILE A 277 11.55 -9.01 -3.82
N VAL A 278 10.31 -8.79 -3.36
CA VAL A 278 9.96 -8.83 -1.93
C VAL A 278 10.19 -10.24 -1.36
N MET A 279 9.90 -11.29 -2.11
CA MET A 279 10.13 -12.67 -1.71
C MET A 279 11.62 -12.97 -1.50
N ILE A 280 12.51 -12.49 -2.38
CA ILE A 280 13.96 -12.63 -2.17
C ILE A 280 14.36 -11.97 -0.85
N ILE A 281 13.87 -10.76 -0.59
CA ILE A 281 14.18 -10.03 0.65
C ILE A 281 13.67 -10.79 1.87
N GLU A 282 12.41 -11.23 1.89
CA GLU A 282 11.83 -11.93 3.04
C GLU A 282 12.48 -13.28 3.33
N THR A 283 13.06 -13.94 2.32
CA THR A 283 13.67 -15.26 2.48
C THR A 283 15.18 -15.20 2.72
N THR A 284 15.83 -14.09 2.38
CA THR A 284 17.27 -13.88 2.62
C THR A 284 17.56 -13.09 3.89
N LEU A 285 16.67 -12.17 4.29
CA LEU A 285 16.86 -11.34 5.47
C LEU A 285 16.14 -11.90 6.69
N ALA A 286 16.78 -11.77 7.85
CA ALA A 286 16.14 -12.03 9.13
C ALA A 286 15.34 -10.81 9.62
N LYS A 287 14.36 -11.06 10.49
CA LYS A 287 13.62 -10.00 11.18
C LYS A 287 14.58 -9.12 11.99
N VAL A 288 14.53 -7.81 11.81
CA VAL A 288 15.31 -6.86 12.61
C VAL A 288 14.71 -6.69 14.00
N ARG A 289 15.55 -6.29 14.95
CA ARG A 289 15.09 -5.93 16.31
C ARG A 289 14.16 -4.72 16.24
N LEU A 290 13.15 -4.68 17.10
CA LEU A 290 12.11 -3.63 17.12
C LEU A 290 12.70 -2.19 17.07
N PHE A 291 13.72 -1.90 17.88
CA PHE A 291 14.35 -0.58 17.93
C PHE A 291 15.14 -0.22 16.66
N LYS A 292 15.53 -1.20 15.84
CA LYS A 292 16.22 -0.97 14.55
C LYS A 292 15.26 -0.57 13.43
N ILE A 293 13.95 -0.66 13.65
CA ILE A 293 12.94 -0.17 12.69
C ILE A 293 13.02 1.36 12.59
N LEU A 294 13.30 2.06 13.69
CA LEU A 294 13.55 3.51 13.68
C LEU A 294 14.77 3.86 12.82
N ASP A 295 15.89 3.15 12.99
CA ASP A 295 17.08 3.37 12.17
C ASP A 295 16.78 3.14 10.68
N TYR A 296 16.01 2.10 10.35
CA TYR A 296 15.58 1.81 8.99
C TYR A 296 14.73 2.95 8.39
N LEU A 297 13.73 3.44 9.13
CA LEU A 297 12.88 4.54 8.70
C LEU A 297 13.65 5.87 8.63
N ALA A 298 14.63 6.10 9.49
CA ALA A 298 15.51 7.25 9.43
C ALA A 298 16.36 7.24 8.16
N VAL A 299 16.84 6.05 7.73
CA VAL A 299 17.53 5.89 6.44
C VAL A 299 16.57 6.17 5.26
N ALA A 300 15.34 5.65 5.31
CA ALA A 300 14.34 5.93 4.28
C ALA A 300 14.03 7.44 4.17
N PHE A 301 13.88 8.11 5.32
CA PHE A 301 13.70 9.56 5.41
C PHE A 301 14.91 10.35 4.90
N THR A 302 16.12 9.86 5.19
CA THR A 302 17.36 10.47 4.68
C THR A 302 17.42 10.36 3.15
N PHE A 303 17.08 9.20 2.57
CA PHE A 303 17.00 9.06 1.12
C PHE A 303 15.94 9.98 0.50
N SER A 304 14.78 10.18 1.15
CA SER A 304 13.78 11.12 0.67
C SER A 304 14.25 12.58 0.71
N ILE A 305 15.00 12.97 1.75
CA ILE A 305 15.60 14.32 1.83
C ILE A 305 16.70 14.50 0.78
N LEU A 306 17.57 13.51 0.59
CA LEU A 306 18.62 13.56 -0.44
C LEU A 306 18.00 13.68 -1.83
N PHE A 307 16.91 12.95 -2.08
CA PHE A 307 16.12 13.09 -3.30
C PHE A 307 15.63 14.54 -3.48
N LEU A 308 15.01 15.13 -2.45
CA LEU A 308 14.52 16.50 -2.49
C LEU A 308 15.63 17.52 -2.76
N LEU A 309 16.74 17.44 -2.01
CA LEU A 309 17.85 18.38 -2.15
C LEU A 309 18.55 18.27 -3.50
N LEU A 310 18.80 17.04 -3.97
CA LEU A 310 19.45 16.83 -5.27
C LEU A 310 18.55 17.19 -6.43
N SER A 311 17.23 17.02 -6.28
CA SER A 311 16.24 17.51 -7.25
C SER A 311 16.39 19.01 -7.43
N GLU A 312 16.40 19.79 -6.34
CA GLU A 312 16.54 21.25 -6.41
C GLU A 312 17.91 21.71 -6.97
N VAL A 313 19.00 21.01 -6.62
CA VAL A 313 20.36 21.43 -6.99
C VAL A 313 20.73 21.03 -8.43
N MET A 314 20.19 19.93 -8.96
CA MET A 314 20.53 19.43 -10.29
C MET A 314 19.55 19.87 -11.39
N HIS A 315 18.56 20.69 -11.05
CA HIS A 315 17.68 21.38 -12.01
C HIS A 315 18.29 22.68 -12.54
#